data_AF-A0A2U3MV71-F1
#
_entry.id   AF-A0A2U3MV71-F1
#
_cell.length_a   1.000
_cell.length_b   1.000
_cell.length_c   1.000
_cell.angle_alpha   90.00
_cell.angle_beta   90.00
_cell.angle_gamma   90.00
#
_symmetry.space_group_name_H-M   'P 1'
#
loop_
_entity.id
_entity.type
_entity.pdbx_description
1 polymer ?
#
loop_
_entity_poly.entity_id
_entity_poly.type
_entity_poly.pdbx_seq_one_letter_code
_entity_poly.pdbx_strand_id
1 'polypeptide(L)'
;MAKKTLDQMTQSEKEDLLTRFIDAPNEQMFPQEVVALFLNCSIHTLQRMRCHDSAIPYTKIGRTVAYSKNDVINYRDSRKVLNTAQLSKSA
;
A
#
# COMPACT_ATOMS: atom_id res chain seq x y z
N MET A 1 -0.82 16.59 16.69
CA MET A 1 -1.73 15.48 16.34
C MET A 1 -0.88 14.25 16.04
N ALA A 2 -0.82 13.27 16.94
CA ALA A 2 -0.14 12.00 16.64
C ALA A 2 -0.94 11.26 15.57
N LYS A 3 -0.28 10.72 14.54
CA LYS A 3 -0.95 9.83 13.58
C LYS A 3 -1.39 8.57 14.34
N LYS A 4 -2.70 8.31 14.42
CA LYS A 4 -3.21 7.03 14.91
C LYS A 4 -2.57 5.91 14.10
N THR A 5 -2.07 4.87 14.77
CA THR A 5 -1.59 3.67 14.10
C THR A 5 -2.78 2.87 13.58
N LEU A 6 -2.58 2.05 12.54
CA LEU A 6 -3.64 1.20 11.97
C LEU A 6 -4.31 0.29 13.00
N ASP A 7 -3.58 -0.10 14.05
CA ASP A 7 -4.09 -0.95 15.14
C ASP A 7 -5.05 -0.22 16.08
N GLN A 8 -5.01 1.11 16.11
CA GLN A 8 -5.88 1.96 16.93
C GLN A 8 -7.15 2.40 16.19
N MET A 9 -7.28 2.05 14.90
CA MET A 9 -8.43 2.38 14.07
C MET A 9 -9.51 1.31 14.21
N THR A 10 -10.75 1.76 14.37
CA THR A 10 -11.95 0.93 14.28
C THR A 10 -12.10 0.37 12.86
N GLN A 11 -12.88 -0.69 12.71
CA GLN A 11 -13.15 -1.30 11.41
C GLN A 11 -13.81 -0.29 10.44
N SER A 12 -14.76 0.50 10.94
CA SER A 12 -15.42 1.55 10.16
C SER A 12 -14.45 2.64 9.69
N GLU A 13 -13.51 3.09 10.53
CA GLU A 13 -12.48 4.06 10.11
C GLU A 13 -11.59 3.50 8.98
N LYS A 14 -11.28 2.18 9.02
CA LYS A 14 -10.48 1.52 7.97
C LYS A 14 -11.25 1.45 6.65
N GLU A 15 -12.54 1.11 6.70
CA GLU A 15 -13.41 1.06 5.53
C GLU A 15 -13.57 2.44 4.88
N ASP A 16 -13.76 3.49 5.67
CA ASP A 16 -13.81 4.87 5.16
C ASP A 16 -12.53 5.27 4.42
N LEU A 17 -11.36 4.89 4.95
CA LEU A 17 -10.08 5.17 4.30
C LEU A 17 -9.92 4.40 3.00
N LEU A 18 -10.37 3.15 2.95
CA LEU A 18 -10.34 2.34 1.74
C LEU A 18 -11.28 2.90 0.67
N THR A 19 -12.49 3.30 1.04
CA THR A 19 -13.45 3.94 0.12
C THR A 19 -12.84 5.21 -0.48
N ARG A 20 -12.25 6.09 0.35
CA ARG A 20 -11.56 7.29 -0.13
C ARG A 20 -10.40 6.97 -1.07
N PHE A 21 -9.65 5.91 -0.81
CA PHE A 21 -8.58 5.46 -1.70
C PHE A 21 -9.13 5.00 -3.06
N ILE A 22 -10.22 4.23 -3.05
CA ILE A 22 -10.87 3.69 -4.25
C ILE A 22 -11.46 4.81 -5.10
N ASP A 23 -12.03 5.85 -4.49
CA ASP A 23 -12.72 6.94 -5.21
C ASP A 23 -11.78 8.05 -5.71
N ALA A 24 -10.56 8.14 -5.15
CA ALA A 24 -9.62 9.19 -5.52
C ALA A 24 -9.05 9.07 -6.95
N PRO A 25 -8.55 10.16 -7.56
CA PRO A 25 -7.80 10.12 -8.82
C PRO A 25 -6.53 9.27 -8.74
N ASN A 26 -6.10 8.74 -9.89
CA ASN A 26 -4.93 7.85 -9.98
C ASN A 26 -3.61 8.55 -9.64
N GLU A 27 -3.46 9.86 -9.92
CA GLU A 27 -2.26 10.61 -9.55
C GLU A 27 -2.20 10.94 -8.05
N GLN A 28 -3.28 10.72 -7.30
CA GLN A 28 -3.32 11.11 -5.89
C GLN A 28 -2.33 10.30 -5.05
N MET A 29 -1.64 11.02 -4.17
CA MET A 29 -0.63 10.47 -3.28
C MET A 29 -1.24 10.07 -1.94
N PHE A 30 -0.92 8.85 -1.50
CA PHE A 30 -1.42 8.27 -0.27
C PHE A 30 -0.31 7.90 0.70
N PRO A 31 -0.53 8.07 2.01
CA PRO A 31 0.46 7.71 3.01
C PRO A 31 0.53 6.18 3.18
N GLN A 32 1.66 5.69 3.69
CA GLN A 32 1.92 4.25 3.82
C GLN A 32 0.85 3.48 4.62
N GLU A 33 0.14 4.12 5.55
CA GLU A 33 -0.93 3.52 6.34
C GLU A 33 -2.11 3.09 5.46
N VAL A 34 -2.53 3.96 4.54
CA VAL A 34 -3.65 3.69 3.62
C VAL A 34 -3.25 2.63 2.59
N VAL A 35 -2.02 2.70 2.10
CA VAL A 35 -1.49 1.71 1.14
C VAL A 35 -1.36 0.33 1.77
N ALA A 36 -0.91 0.26 3.02
CA ALA A 36 -0.84 -0.98 3.78
C ALA A 36 -2.22 -1.62 3.96
N LEU A 37 -3.24 -0.80 4.29
CA LEU A 37 -4.63 -1.25 4.33
C LEU A 37 -5.10 -1.80 2.97
N PHE A 38 -4.87 -1.06 1.89
CA PHE A 38 -5.33 -1.45 0.55
C PHE A 38 -4.68 -2.74 0.03
N LEU A 39 -3.38 -2.92 0.29
CA LEU A 39 -2.64 -4.13 -0.09
C LEU A 39 -2.79 -5.27 0.91
N ASN A 40 -3.54 -5.05 2.00
CA ASN A 40 -3.71 -5.99 3.10
C ASN A 40 -2.37 -6.52 3.64
N CYS A 41 -1.40 -5.63 3.85
CA CYS A 41 -0.07 -5.95 4.34
C CYS A 41 0.36 -5.02 5.48
N SER A 42 1.45 -5.36 6.18
CA SER A 42 1.95 -4.51 7.27
C SER A 42 2.74 -3.31 6.75
N ILE A 43 2.77 -2.22 7.51
CA ILE A 43 3.64 -1.06 7.22
C ILE A 43 5.12 -1.49 7.17
N HIS A 44 5.52 -2.46 8.01
CA HIS A 44 6.86 -3.03 8.01
C HIS A 44 7.18 -3.76 6.70
N THR A 45 6.21 -4.43 6.08
CA THR A 45 6.36 -5.03 4.74
C THR A 45 6.68 -3.95 3.72
N LEU A 46 5.94 -2.83 3.72
CA LEU A 46 6.22 -1.70 2.82
C LEU A 46 7.59 -1.06 3.10
N GLN A 47 7.99 -0.95 4.36
CA GLN A 47 9.32 -0.48 4.75
C GLN A 47 10.42 -1.38 4.19
N ARG A 48 10.28 -2.71 4.36
CA ARG A 48 11.24 -3.69 3.83
C ARG A 48 11.33 -3.61 2.31
N MET A 49 10.19 -3.51 1.62
CA MET A 49 10.16 -3.36 0.16
C MET A 49 10.93 -2.11 -0.31
N ARG A 50 10.83 -0.98 0.41
CA ARG A 50 11.61 0.22 0.09
C ARG A 50 13.12 0.06 0.29
N CYS A 51 13.53 -0.74 1.27
CA CYS A 51 14.95 -0.94 1.58
C CYS A 51 15.64 -1.94 0.65
N HIS A 52 14.91 -2.94 0.14
CA HIS A 52 15.53 -4.09 -0.54
C HIS A 52 15.00 -4.36 -1.95
N ASP A 53 13.69 -4.32 -2.17
CA ASP A 53 13.08 -4.81 -3.41
C ASP A 53 12.69 -3.70 -4.40
N SER A 54 12.63 -2.44 -3.97
CA SER A 54 12.18 -1.27 -4.78
C SER A 54 10.89 -1.51 -5.58
N ALA A 55 10.01 -2.39 -5.10
CA ALA A 55 8.93 -2.96 -5.90
C ALA A 55 7.76 -1.99 -6.18
N ILE A 56 7.61 -0.92 -5.38
CA ILE A 56 6.62 0.14 -5.61
C ILE A 56 7.36 1.48 -5.53
N PRO A 57 7.32 2.30 -6.59
CA PRO A 57 7.80 3.67 -6.53
C PRO A 57 7.15 4.45 -5.39
N TYR A 58 7.92 5.29 -4.72
CA TYR A 58 7.44 6.12 -3.62
C TYR A 58 8.07 7.50 -3.68
N THR A 59 7.36 8.48 -3.15
CA THR A 59 7.87 9.83 -2.94
C THR A 59 8.09 10.07 -1.45
N LYS A 60 9.25 10.63 -1.10
CA LYS A 60 9.59 10.99 0.27
C LYS A 60 9.64 12.51 0.41
N ILE A 61 8.75 13.06 1.24
CA ILE A 61 8.73 14.49 1.57
C ILE A 61 8.99 14.60 3.07
N GLY A 62 10.20 15.05 3.43
CA GLY A 62 10.67 15.10 4.81
C GLY A 62 10.65 13.73 5.48
N ARG A 63 9.87 13.61 6.56
CA ARG A 63 9.72 12.36 7.35
C ARG A 63 8.57 11.47 6.86
N THR A 64 7.86 11.88 5.80
CA THR A 64 6.67 11.18 5.29
C THR A 64 6.97 10.49 3.97
N VAL A 65 6.52 9.25 3.85
CA VAL A 65 6.52 8.48 2.61
C VAL A 65 5.09 8.44 2.06
N ALA A 66 4.96 8.70 0.76
CA ALA A 66 3.70 8.61 0.04
C ALA A 66 3.87 7.81 -1.26
N TYR A 67 2.77 7.22 -1.72
CA TYR A 67 2.69 6.41 -2.92
C TYR A 67 1.60 6.94 -3.84
N SER A 68 1.84 6.90 -5.14
CA SER A 68 0.79 7.18 -6.11
C SER A 68 -0.20 6.03 -6.13
N LYS A 69 -1.50 6.33 -6.20
CA LYS A 69 -2.55 5.31 -6.36
C LYS A 69 -2.30 4.44 -7.59
N ASN A 70 -1.90 5.05 -8.71
CA ASN A 70 -1.59 4.35 -9.95
C ASN A 70 -0.53 3.26 -9.75
N ASP A 71 0.58 3.61 -9.10
CA ASP A 71 1.69 2.69 -8.86
C ASP A 71 1.30 1.53 -7.93
N VAL A 72 0.49 1.83 -6.91
CA VAL A 72 -0.03 0.81 -5.98
C VAL A 72 -0.96 -0.17 -6.68
N ILE A 73 -1.83 0.30 -7.59
CA ILE A 73 -2.71 -0.55 -8.40
C ILE A 73 -1.87 -1.41 -9.36
N ASN A 74 -0.93 -0.81 -10.09
CA ASN A 74 -0.05 -1.52 -11.01
C ASN A 74 0.75 -2.63 -10.29
N TYR A 75 1.25 -2.33 -9.10
CA TYR A 75 1.92 -3.33 -8.26
C TYR A 75 1.00 -4.49 -7.90
N ARG A 76 -0.22 -4.19 -7.43
CA ARG A 76 -1.21 -5.23 -7.09
C ARG A 76 -1.54 -6.10 -8.30
N ASP A 77 -1.69 -5.48 -9.47
CA ASP A 77 -2.03 -6.18 -10.70
C ASP A 77 -0.90 -7.06 -11.21
N SER A 78 0.36 -6.62 -11.09
CA SER A 78 1.54 -7.42 -11.43
C SER A 78 1.70 -8.70 -10.60
N ARG A 79 1.07 -8.75 -9.41
CA ARG A 79 1.10 -9.90 -8.49
C ARG A 79 -0.05 -10.89 -8.71
N LYS A 80 -1.00 -10.58 -9.61
CA LYS A 80 -2.12 -11.48 -9.90
C LYS A 80 -1.62 -12.73 -10.62
N VAL A 81 -1.87 -13.89 -10.02
CA VAL A 81 -1.61 -15.21 -10.61
C VAL A 81 -2.94 -15.95 -10.79
N LEU A 82 -3.02 -16.82 -11.80
CA LEU A 82 -4.25 -17.57 -12.12
C LEU A 82 -4.46 -18.75 -11.17
N ASN A 83 -3.38 -19.32 -10.66
CA ASN A 83 -3.43 -20.45 -9.74
C ASN A 83 -2.23 -20.44 -8.79
N THR A 84 -2.37 -21.19 -7.69
CA THR A 84 -1.34 -21.29 -6.64
C THR A 84 -0.06 -21.97 -7.12
N ALA A 85 -0.14 -22.86 -8.12
CA ALA A 85 1.02 -23.55 -8.67
C ALA A 85 1.98 -22.62 -9.44
N GLN A 86 1.51 -21.47 -9.93
CA GLN A 86 2.35 -20.46 -10.59
C GLN A 86 3.26 -19.71 -9.62
N LEU A 87 2.92 -19.65 -8.32
CA LEU A 87 3.65 -18.88 -7.32
C LEU A 87 5.04 -19.47 -6.99
N SER A 88 5.25 -20.77 -7.23
CA SER A 88 6.49 -21.48 -6.87
C SER A 88 7.66 -21.26 -7.84
N LYS A 89 7.44 -20.56 -8.96
CA LYS A 89 8.46 -20.38 -10.02
C LYS A 89 9.28 -19.08 -9.92
N SER A 90 9.21 -18.36 -8.81
CA SER A 90 9.95 -17.10 -8.63
C SER A 90 10.69 -17.14 -7.30
N ALA A 91 11.78 -17.90 -7.26
CA ALA A 91 12.78 -17.90 -6.20
C ALA A 91 14.17 -17.85 -6.85
#